data_AF-A0A674I2V7-F1
#
_entry.id   AF-A0A674I2V7-F1
#
_cell.length_a   1.000
_cell.length_b   1.000
_cell.length_c   1.000
_cell.angle_alpha   90.00
_cell.angle_beta   90.00
_cell.angle_gamma   90.00
#
_symmetry.space_group_name_H-M   'P 1'
#
loop_
_entity.id
_entity.type
_entity.pdbx_description
1 polymer ?
#
loop_
_entity_poly.entity_id
_entity_poly.type
_entity_poly.pdbx_seq_one_letter_code
_entity_poly.pdbx_strand_id
1 'polypeptide(L)' 'MDSQKDVQPPKQQPMIYICGECHTENEIKARDPIRCRECGYRIMYKKRTKRCILSHVPIKLFEWAEEDSDYK' A
#
# COMPACT_ATOMS: atom_id res chain seq x y z
N MET A 1 18.19 -8.74 -39.90
CA MET A 1 16.92 -8.53 -39.19
C MET A 1 17.26 -8.20 -37.75
N ASP A 2 17.10 -6.95 -37.33
CA ASP A 2 17.40 -6.52 -35.96
C ASP A 2 16.16 -6.67 -35.09
N SER A 3 16.27 -7.52 -34.06
CA SER A 3 15.19 -7.85 -33.13
C SER A 3 15.06 -6.73 -32.10
N GLN A 4 14.17 -5.78 -32.38
CA GLN A 4 13.85 -4.71 -31.45
C GLN A 4 13.06 -5.28 -30.25
N LYS A 5 13.78 -5.60 -29.17
CA LYS A 5 13.19 -5.95 -27.86
C LYS A 5 12.61 -4.69 -27.23
N ASP A 6 11.28 -4.64 -27.21
CA ASP A 6 10.50 -3.65 -26.48
C ASP A 6 10.78 -3.78 -24.98
N VAL A 7 11.63 -2.90 -24.44
CA VAL A 7 11.90 -2.80 -23.00
C VAL A 7 10.67 -2.15 -22.37
N GLN A 8 9.72 -2.97 -21.91
CA GLN A 8 8.58 -2.47 -21.15
C GLN A 8 9.09 -1.69 -19.93
N PRO A 9 8.70 -0.42 -19.75
CA PRO A 9 9.04 0.32 -18.54
C PRO A 9 8.43 -0.39 -17.32
N PRO A 10 9.13 -0.38 -16.16
CA PRO A 10 8.69 -1.09 -14.98
C PRO A 10 7.26 -0.67 -14.60
N LYS A 11 6.35 -1.64 -14.54
CA LYS A 11 4.95 -1.44 -14.11
C LYS A 11 4.97 -0.79 -12.73
N GLN A 12 4.54 0.47 -12.65
CA GLN A 12 4.43 1.20 -11.39
C GLN A 12 3.43 0.46 -10.49
N GLN A 13 3.90 -0.07 -9.36
CA GLN A 13 3.02 -0.72 -8.41
C GLN A 13 2.08 0.32 -7.78
N PRO A 14 0.77 0.03 -7.67
CA PRO A 14 -0.16 0.93 -7.00
C PRO A 14 0.25 1.07 -5.52
N MET A 15 0.38 2.31 -5.05
CA MET A 15 0.61 2.59 -3.62
C MET A 15 -0.72 2.69 -2.90
N ILE A 16 -0.81 1.97 -1.78
CA ILE A 16 -2.00 1.92 -0.91
C ILE A 16 -1.84 2.95 0.21
N TYR A 17 -2.85 3.80 0.37
CA TYR A 17 -2.97 4.77 1.46
C TYR A 17 -4.10 4.37 2.39
N ILE A 18 -3.99 4.69 3.68
CA ILE A 18 -4.98 4.42 4.72
C ILE A 18 -5.59 5.76 5.12
N CYS A 19 -6.90 5.88 5.08
CA CYS A 19 -7.59 7.10 5.50
C CYS A 19 -7.49 7.33 7.02
N GLY A 20 -7.35 8.58 7.46
CA GLY A 20 -7.24 8.89 8.89
C GLY A 20 -8.53 8.75 9.70
N GLU A 21 -9.71 8.74 9.05
CA GLU A 21 -11.01 8.66 9.76
C GLU A 21 -11.70 7.31 9.56
N CYS A 22 -11.78 6.80 8.33
CA CYS A 22 -12.45 5.53 8.04
C CYS A 22 -11.50 4.31 8.08
N HIS A 23 -10.18 4.54 8.16
CA HIS A 23 -9.15 3.51 8.09
C HIS A 23 -9.21 2.62 6.84
N THR A 24 -10.00 3.01 5.84
CA THR A 24 -10.13 2.28 4.58
C THR A 24 -8.87 2.45 3.73
N GLU A 25 -8.52 1.37 3.04
CA GLU A 25 -7.44 1.33 2.06
C GLU A 25 -7.89 1.99 0.75
N ASN A 26 -7.16 3.00 0.30
CA ASN A 26 -7.44 3.74 -0.92
C ASN A 26 -6.22 3.72 -1.85
N GLU A 27 -6.44 3.27 -3.08
CA GLU A 27 -5.42 3.25 -4.13
C GLU A 27 -5.42 4.61 -4.87
N ILE A 28 -4.40 5.43 -4.61
CA ILE A 28 -4.28 6.76 -5.23
C ILE A 28 -3.16 6.74 -6.27
N LYS A 29 -3.49 7.19 -7.48
CA LYS A 29 -2.51 7.42 -8.56
C LYS A 29 -1.88 8.80 -8.39
N ALA A 30 -0.62 8.96 -8.79
CA ALA A 30 0.17 10.19 -8.59
C ALA A 30 -0.40 11.48 -9.22
N ARG A 31 -1.44 11.39 -10.06
CA ARG A 31 -2.10 12.54 -10.71
C ARG A 31 -3.50 12.83 -10.16
N ASP A 32 -4.02 11.98 -9.28
CA ASP A 32 -5.38 12.11 -8.74
C ASP A 32 -5.39 12.95 -7.46
N PRO A 33 -6.40 13.81 -7.22
CA PRO A 33 -6.49 14.60 -6.00
C PRO A 33 -6.68 13.73 -4.75
N ILE A 34 -5.99 14.06 -3.66
CA ILE A 34 -6.07 13.31 -2.41
C ILE A 34 -7.44 13.48 -1.73
N ARG A 35 -8.34 12.51 -1.97
CA ARG A 35 -9.67 12.45 -1.36
C ARG A 35 -10.05 11.00 -1.09
N CYS A 36 -10.52 10.71 0.11
CA CYS A 36 -11.04 9.39 0.42
C CYS A 36 -12.37 9.19 -0.32
N ARG A 37 -12.58 8.01 -0.91
CA ARG A 37 -13.80 7.68 -1.67
C ARG A 37 -15.05 7.57 -0.81
N GLU A 38 -14.90 7.26 0.47
CA GLU A 38 -16.02 6.99 1.38
C GLU A 38 -16.37 8.20 2.25
N CYS A 39 -15.38 8.87 2.84
CA CYS A 39 -15.61 9.98 3.77
C CYS A 39 -15.28 11.37 3.21
N GLY A 40 -14.62 11.47 2.05
CA GLY A 40 -14.19 12.76 1.49
C GLY A 40 -13.06 13.45 2.27
N TYR A 41 -12.51 12.78 3.30
CA TYR A 41 -11.38 13.27 4.07
C TYR A 41 -10.11 13.37 3.22
N ARG A 42 -9.24 14.32 3.55
CA ARG A 42 -8.08 14.70 2.72
C ARG A 42 -6.74 14.27 3.32
N ILE A 43 -6.73 13.76 4.55
CA ILE A 43 -5.52 13.30 5.22
C ILE A 43 -5.48 11.78 5.16
N MET A 44 -4.37 11.24 4.66
CA MET A 44 -4.15 9.80 4.54
C MET A 44 -2.72 9.45 4.92
N TYR A 45 -2.57 8.28 5.52
CA TYR A 45 -1.28 7.69 5.88
C TYR A 45 -0.83 6.71 4.80
N LYS A 46 0.48 6.56 4.62
CA LYS A 46 1.02 5.56 3.68
C LYS A 46 1.07 4.20 4.36
N LYS A 47 0.57 3.14 3.71
CA LYS A 47 0.65 1.78 4.24
C LYS A 47 2.12 1.36 4.41
N ARG A 48 2.44 0.73 5.55
CA ARG A 48 3.80 0.28 5.87
C ARG A 48 4.25 -0.78 4.88
N THR A 49 5.51 -0.71 4.44
CA THR A 49 6.07 -1.75 3.55
C THR A 49 6.29 -3.05 4.32
N LYS A 50 5.98 -4.18 3.68
CA LYS A 50 6.30 -5.53 4.22
C LYS A 50 7.81 -5.84 4.26
N ARG A 51 8.65 -4.95 3.71
CA ARG A 51 10.11 -5.07 3.79
C ARG A 51 10.54 -4.64 5.20
N CYS A 52 10.97 -5.63 5.99
CA CYS A 52 11.40 -5.50 7.38
C CYS A 52 12.39 -4.34 7.56
N ILE A 53 12.05 -3.38 8.43
CA ILE A 53 12.93 -2.26 8.79
C ILE A 53 13.98 -2.62 9.85
N LEU A 54 14.20 -3.91 10.10
CA LEU A 54 15.25 -4.39 10.99
C LEU A 54 15.84 -5.67 10.40
N SER A 55 17.11 -5.61 10.04
CA SER A 55 18.02 -6.74 10.21
C SER A 55 17.69 -7.44 11.54
N HIS A 56 17.39 -8.75 11.50
CA HIS A 56 17.20 -9.64 12.66
C HIS A 56 15.81 -9.84 13.32
N VAL A 57 14.68 -9.72 12.62
CA VAL A 57 13.40 -10.28 13.13
C VAL A 57 12.73 -11.21 12.10
N PRO A 58 12.42 -12.47 12.45
CA PRO A 58 11.72 -13.38 11.56
C PRO A 58 10.28 -12.91 11.30
N ILE A 59 9.87 -13.03 10.04
CA ILE A 59 8.60 -12.58 9.44
C ILE A 59 7.36 -13.01 10.26
N LYS A 60 7.44 -14.14 10.98
CA LYS A 60 6.33 -14.72 11.75
C LYS A 60 5.76 -13.84 12.86
N LEU A 61 6.45 -12.81 13.35
CA LEU A 61 5.90 -11.95 14.40
C LEU A 61 4.96 -10.85 13.87
N PHE A 62 4.98 -10.54 12.57
CA PHE A 62 4.13 -9.48 12.00
C PHE A 62 2.74 -9.97 11.57
N GLU A 63 2.59 -11.26 11.22
CA GLU A 63 1.29 -11.89 10.91
C GLU A 63 0.36 -11.96 12.13
N TRP A 64 0.90 -12.04 13.36
CA TRP A 64 0.12 -12.03 14.60
C TRP A 64 -0.54 -10.68 14.94
N ALA A 65 -0.42 -9.65 14.11
CA ALA A 65 -1.11 -8.37 14.30
C ALA A 65 -2.25 -8.13 13.29
N GLU A 66 -2.39 -8.95 12.24
CA GLU A 66 -3.54 -8.89 11.32
C GLU A 66 -4.70 -9.80 11.79
N GLU A 67 -4.46 -10.74 12.72
CA GLU A 67 -5.47 -11.71 13.18
C GLU A 67 -6.23 -11.34 14.47
N ASP A 68 -5.91 -10.22 15.13
CA ASP A 68 -6.61 -9.77 16.37
C ASP A 68 -7.70 -8.70 16.13
N SER A 69 -8.30 -8.65 14.93
CA SER A 69 -9.50 -7.82 14.67
C SER A 69 -10.63 -8.60 14.00
N ASP A 70 -10.72 -9.90 14.27
CA ASP A 70 -11.96 -10.69 14.12
C ASP A 70 -12.31 -11.32 15.48
N TYR A 71 -12.10 -10.61 16.59
CA TYR A 71 -12.71 -10.98 17.88
C TYR A 71 -14.18 -10.54 17.87
N LYS A 72 -15.00 -11.40 17.27
CA LYS A 72 -16.24 -11.84 17.90
C LYS A 72 -16.23 -13.35 18.05
#